data_AF-A0A535FDJ4-F1
#
_entry.id   AF-A0A535FDJ4-F1
#
_cell.length_a   1.000
_cell.length_b   1.000
_cell.length_c   1.000
_cell.angle_alpha   90.00
_cell.angle_beta   90.00
_cell.angle_gamma   90.00
#
_symmetry.space_group_name_H-M   'P 1'
#
loop_
_entity.id
_entity.type
_entity.pdbx_description
1 polymer ?
#
loop_
_entity_poly.entity_id
_entity_poly.type
_entity_poly.pdbx_seq_one_letter_code
_entity_poly.pdbx_strand_id
1 'polypeptide(L)'
;MYQYSWLILLSPLFAFTVIIFGTRVWDLLSRPRAAVIPGDDHAHVNHAVHAAHDLHDAPGHDHDDDDPKVPRLTLGAKVSGYLAILIMAAACIFSWVLLAQSLLDPASLPAEHAVTVLSYPWLSIGRATYTIAFHIDHLALAMMVVVTTVSLLVQFYSQGYMETSAGYARFFAYLSLFAFSMLVIVFAQNFLVIFIGWELVGVSSYLLIGFWINKRAKPEEQRPSPASASLQAFVVNRIGDVGFILGIMILFTQLHTFEFSELVARAPGMDKNLLTIAMILVFCGAIGKSAQVPLHVWLPSAMEGPTPVSALIHAATMVAAGVYMVARTFSLFAAANPAAFAVVAWIGGITAIFAATIALVQTDFKRVLAFSTISQLGYMFVGLGVAGPEYGPGPGMFHLFTHAFFKALLFLAAGSVIIALHHEQDPLLVRLL
;
A
#
# COMPACT_ATOMS: atom_id res chain seq x y z
N MET A 1 -9.02 -20.36 16.68
CA MET A 1 -8.57 -18.94 16.71
C MET A 1 -8.80 -18.20 15.39
N TYR A 2 -8.73 -18.88 14.24
CA TYR A 2 -8.90 -18.27 12.91
C TYR A 2 -10.20 -17.47 12.69
N GLN A 3 -11.31 -17.82 13.36
CA GLN A 3 -12.56 -17.06 13.27
C GLN A 3 -12.46 -15.62 13.82
N TYR A 4 -11.53 -15.35 14.75
CA TYR A 4 -11.34 -14.02 15.33
C TYR A 4 -10.43 -13.11 14.48
N SER A 5 -9.95 -13.60 13.35
CA SER A 5 -9.00 -12.85 12.51
C SER A 5 -9.60 -11.61 11.86
N TRP A 6 -10.92 -11.40 11.95
CA TRP A 6 -11.55 -10.12 11.59
C TRP A 6 -10.99 -8.97 12.45
N LEU A 7 -10.53 -9.27 13.67
CA LEU A 7 -9.83 -8.30 14.51
C LEU A 7 -8.56 -7.79 13.85
N ILE A 8 -7.82 -8.66 13.15
CA ILE A 8 -6.61 -8.28 12.40
C ILE A 8 -7.02 -7.46 11.17
N LEU A 9 -8.01 -7.92 10.41
CA LEU A 9 -8.53 -7.21 9.24
C LEU A 9 -8.95 -5.77 9.58
N LEU A 10 -9.72 -5.58 10.66
CA LEU A 10 -10.25 -4.28 11.06
C LEU A 10 -9.31 -3.46 11.95
N SER A 11 -8.19 -4.02 12.43
CA SER A 11 -7.28 -3.30 13.33
C SER A 11 -6.77 -1.97 12.75
N PRO A 12 -6.36 -1.87 11.47
CA PRO A 12 -5.88 -0.60 10.96
C PRO A 12 -7.03 0.39 10.74
N LEU A 13 -8.25 -0.10 10.51
CA LEU A 13 -9.44 0.76 10.45
C LEU A 13 -9.78 1.34 11.83
N PHE A 14 -9.68 0.53 12.90
CA PHE A 14 -9.82 1.04 14.27
C PHE A 14 -8.73 2.04 14.63
N ALA A 15 -7.48 1.78 14.24
CA ALA A 15 -6.37 2.73 14.39
C ALA A 15 -6.67 4.06 13.67
N PHE A 16 -7.16 4.01 12.42
CA PHE A 16 -7.60 5.17 11.65
C PHE A 16 -8.67 6.00 12.38
N THR A 17 -9.71 5.33 12.89
CA THR A 17 -10.77 5.96 13.67
C THR A 17 -10.21 6.61 14.93
N VAL A 18 -9.37 5.92 15.70
CA VAL A 18 -8.73 6.45 16.92
C VAL A 18 -7.94 7.72 16.62
N ILE A 19 -7.21 7.78 15.51
CA ILE A 19 -6.40 8.95 15.13
C ILE A 19 -7.30 10.15 14.79
N ILE A 20 -8.33 9.94 13.95
CA ILE A 20 -9.22 11.04 13.52
C ILE A 20 -10.06 11.57 14.68
N PHE A 21 -10.66 10.68 15.47
CA PHE A 21 -11.51 11.09 16.58
C PHE A 21 -10.68 11.55 17.78
N GLY A 22 -9.57 10.89 18.10
CA GLY A 22 -8.72 11.26 19.23
C GLY A 22 -8.15 12.68 19.10
N THR A 23 -7.75 13.07 17.90
CA THR A 23 -7.28 14.44 17.62
C THR A 23 -8.41 15.47 17.69
N ARG A 24 -9.55 15.21 17.02
CA ARG A 24 -10.69 16.12 17.03
C ARG A 24 -11.35 16.27 18.40
N VAL A 25 -11.51 15.19 19.15
CA VAL A 25 -12.11 15.22 20.50
C VAL A 25 -11.19 15.99 21.44
N TRP A 26 -9.87 15.79 21.34
CA TRP A 26 -8.92 16.58 22.11
C TRP A 26 -9.03 18.07 21.78
N ASP A 27 -9.04 18.43 20.49
CA ASP A 27 -9.18 19.83 20.06
C ASP A 27 -10.49 20.47 20.55
N LEU A 28 -11.59 19.70 20.62
CA LEU A 28 -12.87 20.17 21.16
C LEU A 28 -12.82 20.37 22.68
N LEU A 29 -12.16 19.48 23.41
CA LEU A 29 -12.03 19.53 24.87
C LEU A 29 -11.01 20.56 25.35
N SER A 30 -9.97 20.84 24.55
CA SER A 30 -8.91 21.79 24.87
C SER A 30 -9.24 23.23 24.46
N ARG A 31 -10.32 23.46 23.73
CA ARG A 31 -10.79 24.83 23.45
C ARG A 31 -11.16 25.49 24.78
N PRO A 32 -10.58 26.66 25.11
CA PRO A 32 -11.09 27.42 26.24
C PRO A 32 -12.57 27.70 25.97
N ARG A 33 -13.45 27.28 26.88
CA ARG A 33 -14.85 27.71 26.84
C ARG A 33 -14.82 29.22 26.79
N ALA A 34 -15.33 29.80 25.71
CA ALA A 34 -15.43 31.24 25.58
C ALA A 34 -16.07 31.77 26.86
N ALA A 35 -15.30 32.52 27.65
CA ALA A 35 -15.86 33.29 28.73
C ALA A 35 -16.85 34.24 28.05
N VAL A 36 -18.13 34.10 28.37
CA VAL A 36 -19.14 35.10 28.03
C VAL A 36 -18.69 36.37 28.75
N ILE A 37 -18.07 37.28 28.01
CA ILE A 37 -17.81 38.64 28.50
C ILE A 37 -19.18 39.34 28.48
N PRO A 38 -19.77 39.69 29.63
CA PRO A 38 -21.02 40.44 29.65
C PRO A 38 -20.68 41.91 29.43
N GLY A 39 -21.17 42.47 28.32
CA GLY A 39 -21.20 43.91 28.08
C GLY A 39 -19.98 44.46 27.36
N ASP A 40 -20.15 44.79 26.07
CA ASP A 40 -20.05 46.18 25.66
C ASP A 40 -20.75 46.35 24.31
N ASP A 41 -21.82 47.16 24.34
CA ASP A 41 -22.41 47.78 23.16
C ASP A 41 -21.41 48.79 22.58
N HIS A 42 -21.56 49.04 21.27
CA HIS A 42 -20.92 50.09 20.46
C HIS A 42 -19.72 49.68 19.58
N ALA A 43 -20.07 49.46 18.30
CA ALA A 43 -19.46 50.08 17.12
C ALA A 43 -17.93 50.26 17.08
N HIS A 44 -17.27 49.51 16.19
CA HIS A 44 -16.52 50.09 15.06
C HIS A 44 -16.17 48.98 14.06
N VAL A 45 -16.91 48.95 12.95
CA VAL A 45 -16.53 48.24 11.72
C VAL A 45 -15.69 49.22 10.90
N ASN A 46 -14.39 48.95 10.74
CA ASN A 46 -13.68 49.09 9.46
C ASN A 46 -12.16 48.81 9.56
N HIS A 47 -11.70 48.02 8.59
CA HIS A 47 -10.37 47.99 7.97
C HIS A 47 -9.12 47.79 8.85
N ALA A 48 -8.65 46.54 8.89
CA ALA A 48 -7.23 46.19 8.93
C ALA A 48 -6.98 44.87 8.17
N VAL A 49 -7.29 44.88 6.88
CA VAL A 49 -6.71 43.96 5.88
C VAL A 49 -5.80 44.86 5.04
N HIS A 50 -4.54 44.46 4.87
CA HIS A 50 -3.42 45.20 4.26
C HIS A 50 -2.55 46.03 5.23
N ALA A 51 -1.65 45.35 5.96
CA ALA A 51 -0.36 45.90 6.38
C ALA A 51 0.54 44.77 6.92
N ALA A 52 0.96 43.86 6.04
CA ALA A 52 2.11 42.96 6.24
C ALA A 52 2.62 42.47 4.87
N HIS A 53 2.75 43.40 3.94
CA HIS A 53 3.66 43.31 2.81
C HIS A 53 4.64 44.45 3.04
N ASP A 54 5.93 44.22 2.80
CA ASP A 54 7.04 45.16 2.90
C ASP A 54 7.80 45.16 4.22
N LEU A 55 8.57 44.09 4.46
CA LEU A 55 9.83 44.16 5.19
C LEU A 55 10.86 43.22 4.53
N HIS A 56 11.70 43.83 3.67
CA HIS A 56 13.03 43.40 3.21
C HIS A 56 13.20 42.03 2.55
N ASP A 57 13.14 42.05 1.21
CA ASP A 57 13.86 41.11 0.35
C ASP A 57 15.39 41.28 0.55
N ALA A 58 16.00 40.28 1.20
CA ALA A 58 17.44 40.05 1.13
C ALA A 58 17.68 38.91 0.10
N PRO A 59 18.49 39.13 -0.95
CA PRO A 59 18.77 38.09 -1.94
C PRO A 59 19.80 37.12 -1.35
N GLY A 60 19.38 35.87 -1.04
CA GLY A 60 20.35 34.81 -0.71
C GLY A 60 19.94 33.72 0.27
N HIS A 61 18.69 33.63 0.71
CA HIS A 61 18.23 32.45 1.46
C HIS A 61 17.12 31.75 0.68
N ASP A 62 17.45 30.60 0.11
CA ASP A 62 16.47 29.59 -0.29
C ASP A 62 15.64 29.25 0.95
N HIS A 63 14.46 29.86 1.06
CA HIS A 63 13.43 29.36 1.95
C HIS A 63 12.99 28.02 1.38
N ASP A 64 13.65 26.95 1.83
CA ASP A 64 13.23 25.58 1.56
C ASP A 64 11.72 25.46 1.78
N ASP A 65 11.03 24.92 0.77
CA ASP A 65 9.63 24.47 0.76
C ASP A 65 9.43 23.35 1.82
N ASP A 66 9.70 23.67 3.08
CA ASP A 66 9.66 22.76 4.21
C ASP A 66 8.21 22.58 4.67
N ASP A 67 7.84 21.33 4.95
CA ASP A 67 6.58 20.97 5.62
C ASP A 67 6.34 21.90 6.81
N PRO A 68 5.15 22.51 7.00
CA PRO A 68 4.90 23.34 8.17
C PRO A 68 5.27 22.60 9.45
N LYS A 69 6.33 23.07 10.11
CA LYS A 69 6.83 22.49 11.36
C LYS A 69 6.05 23.08 12.54
N VAL A 70 5.63 22.23 13.47
CA VAL A 70 5.04 22.66 14.74
C VAL A 70 6.06 22.46 15.88
N PRO A 71 6.23 23.44 16.78
CA PRO A 71 7.22 23.36 17.84
C PRO A 71 6.91 22.25 18.86
N ARG A 72 5.63 21.89 19.04
CA ARG A 72 5.19 20.74 19.83
C ARG A 72 3.90 20.15 19.26
N LEU A 73 3.86 18.83 19.13
CA LEU A 73 2.64 18.09 18.82
C LEU A 73 1.63 18.20 19.98
N THR A 74 0.34 18.23 19.65
CA THR A 74 -0.73 18.18 20.66
C THR A 74 -0.72 16.83 21.39
N LEU A 75 -1.09 16.83 22.67
CA LEU A 75 -1.14 15.60 23.46
C LEU A 75 -2.09 14.57 22.84
N GLY A 76 -3.25 15.02 22.34
CA GLY A 76 -4.20 14.16 21.62
C GLY A 76 -3.59 13.47 20.40
N ALA A 77 -2.80 14.19 19.59
CA ALA A 77 -2.11 13.59 18.46
C ALA A 77 -1.10 12.53 18.90
N LYS A 78 -0.24 12.81 19.90
CA LYS A 78 0.71 11.82 20.43
C LYS A 78 0.02 10.58 20.97
N VAL A 79 -0.95 10.74 21.86
CA VAL A 79 -1.68 9.61 22.49
C VAL A 79 -2.39 8.77 21.44
N SER A 80 -3.06 9.40 20.47
CA SER A 80 -3.75 8.69 19.40
C SER A 80 -2.79 7.89 18.50
N GLY A 81 -1.59 8.42 18.24
CA GLY A 81 -0.55 7.73 17.47
C GLY A 81 0.00 6.50 18.18
N TYR A 82 0.31 6.61 19.48
CA TYR A 82 0.75 5.46 20.27
C TYR A 82 -0.35 4.40 20.42
N LEU A 83 -1.61 4.82 20.60
CA LEU A 83 -2.73 3.89 20.68
C LEU A 83 -2.95 3.15 19.34
N ALA A 84 -2.81 3.83 18.21
CA ALA A 84 -2.83 3.19 16.89
C ALA A 84 -1.70 2.14 16.74
N ILE A 85 -0.49 2.46 17.18
CA ILE A 85 0.65 1.53 17.18
C ILE A 85 0.35 0.31 18.07
N LEU A 86 -0.24 0.50 19.25
CA LEU A 86 -0.62 -0.60 20.15
C LEU A 86 -1.66 -1.54 19.51
N ILE A 87 -2.67 -0.98 18.83
CA ILE A 87 -3.67 -1.75 18.09
C ILE A 87 -3.00 -2.59 17.01
N MET A 88 -2.07 -2.00 16.25
CA MET A 88 -1.32 -2.71 15.22
C MET A 88 -0.34 -3.74 15.80
N ALA A 89 0.23 -3.49 16.97
CA ALA A 89 1.09 -4.43 17.67
C ALA A 89 0.31 -5.67 18.12
N ALA A 90 -0.88 -5.49 18.67
CA ALA A 90 -1.76 -6.60 19.02
C ALA A 90 -2.15 -7.43 17.79
N ALA A 91 -2.47 -6.78 16.66
CA ALA A 91 -2.78 -7.46 15.41
C ALA A 91 -1.58 -8.23 14.83
N CYS A 92 -0.37 -7.66 14.94
CA CYS A 92 0.88 -8.31 14.54
C CYS A 92 1.19 -9.54 15.42
N ILE A 93 1.10 -9.42 16.73
CA ILE A 93 1.28 -10.56 17.64
C ILE A 93 0.27 -11.66 17.31
N PHE A 94 -1.00 -11.27 17.09
CA PHE A 94 -2.03 -12.24 16.75
C PHE A 94 -1.78 -12.92 15.40
N SER A 95 -1.32 -12.19 14.38
CA SER A 95 -0.98 -12.76 13.07
C SER A 95 0.15 -13.79 13.16
N TRP A 96 1.20 -13.50 13.93
CA TRP A 96 2.30 -14.43 14.18
C TRP A 96 1.86 -15.67 14.96
N VAL A 97 0.98 -15.52 15.96
CA VAL A 97 0.41 -16.66 16.69
C VAL A 97 -0.37 -17.58 15.75
N LEU A 98 -1.19 -17.02 14.85
CA LEU A 98 -1.95 -17.80 13.87
C LEU A 98 -1.05 -18.54 12.87
N LEU A 99 0.05 -17.90 12.44
CA LEU A 99 1.05 -18.55 11.59
C LEU A 99 1.79 -19.67 12.33
N ALA A 100 2.23 -19.43 13.58
CA ALA A 100 2.90 -20.45 14.39
C ALA A 100 1.99 -21.66 14.65
N GLN A 101 0.70 -21.43 14.91
CA GLN A 101 -0.29 -22.50 15.03
C GLN A 101 -0.43 -23.32 13.75
N SER A 102 -0.48 -22.67 12.59
CA SER A 102 -0.56 -23.35 11.29
C SER A 102 0.68 -24.20 11.00
N LEU A 103 1.87 -23.79 11.48
CA LEU A 103 3.11 -24.54 11.32
C LEU A 103 3.23 -25.72 12.29
N LEU A 104 2.76 -25.55 13.54
CA LEU A 104 2.84 -26.57 14.59
C LEU A 104 1.76 -27.65 14.44
N ASP A 105 0.57 -27.27 13.96
CA ASP A 105 -0.53 -28.18 13.66
C ASP A 105 -1.07 -27.88 12.26
N PRO A 106 -0.48 -28.47 11.20
CA PRO A 106 -0.96 -28.31 9.83
C PRO A 106 -2.38 -28.82 9.60
N ALA A 107 -2.95 -29.63 10.50
CA ALA A 107 -4.34 -30.08 10.41
C ALA A 107 -5.34 -29.04 10.96
N SER A 108 -4.85 -28.01 11.68
CA SER A 108 -5.70 -26.95 12.27
C SER A 108 -6.35 -26.03 11.23
N LEU A 109 -5.79 -25.97 10.02
CA LEU A 109 -6.39 -25.41 8.82
C LEU A 109 -6.56 -26.55 7.82
N PRO A 110 -7.79 -27.03 7.59
CA PRO A 110 -8.01 -28.08 6.60
C PRO A 110 -7.47 -27.62 5.25
N ALA A 111 -6.60 -28.41 4.63
CA ALA A 111 -5.98 -28.08 3.33
C ALA A 111 -7.00 -27.74 2.23
N GLU A 112 -8.25 -28.21 2.38
CA GLU A 112 -9.34 -27.99 1.43
C GLU A 112 -10.31 -26.86 1.81
N HIS A 113 -10.27 -26.32 3.04
CA HIS A 113 -11.25 -25.33 3.49
C HIS A 113 -10.59 -24.10 4.11
N ALA A 114 -10.64 -23.01 3.36
CA ALA A 114 -10.48 -21.67 3.89
C ALA A 114 -11.50 -21.41 5.01
N VAL A 115 -11.07 -20.76 6.09
CA VAL A 115 -11.97 -20.35 7.18
C VAL A 115 -12.59 -19.01 6.81
N THR A 116 -13.89 -18.99 6.50
CA THR A 116 -14.63 -17.73 6.33
C THR A 116 -14.70 -17.01 7.67
N VAL A 117 -14.23 -15.77 7.67
CA VAL A 117 -14.11 -14.91 8.85
C VAL A 117 -15.30 -13.96 8.96
N LEU A 118 -15.68 -13.34 7.83
CA LEU A 118 -16.80 -12.41 7.76
C LEU A 118 -17.46 -12.57 6.38
N SER A 119 -18.79 -12.63 6.35
CA SER A 119 -19.55 -12.69 5.10
C SER A 119 -20.79 -11.80 5.21
N TYR A 120 -21.02 -10.98 4.20
CA TYR A 120 -22.17 -10.08 4.11
C TYR A 120 -22.78 -10.16 2.70
N PRO A 121 -24.09 -10.44 2.56
CA PRO A 121 -24.76 -10.41 1.26
C PRO A 121 -24.86 -8.97 0.77
N TRP A 122 -24.09 -8.62 -0.25
CA TRP A 122 -24.02 -7.25 -0.77
C TRP A 122 -25.15 -6.95 -1.76
N LEU A 123 -25.37 -7.85 -2.72
CA LEU A 123 -26.31 -7.65 -3.81
C LEU A 123 -26.97 -8.96 -4.21
N SER A 124 -28.31 -8.97 -4.27
CA SER A 124 -29.07 -10.13 -4.77
C SER A 124 -29.82 -9.73 -6.03
N ILE A 125 -29.53 -10.40 -7.15
CA ILE A 125 -30.23 -10.19 -8.43
C ILE A 125 -30.78 -11.53 -8.91
N GLY A 126 -32.11 -11.63 -9.00
CA GLY A 126 -32.78 -12.86 -9.38
C GLY A 126 -32.49 -13.98 -8.37
N ARG A 127 -31.81 -15.04 -8.81
CA ARG A 127 -31.39 -16.19 -7.96
C ARG A 127 -29.93 -16.13 -7.50
N ALA A 128 -29.14 -15.17 -8.00
CA ALA A 128 -27.74 -15.02 -7.63
C ALA A 128 -27.58 -14.04 -6.47
N THR A 129 -26.84 -14.44 -5.44
CA THR A 129 -26.44 -13.58 -4.32
C THR A 129 -24.95 -13.35 -4.37
N TYR A 130 -24.53 -12.09 -4.45
CA TYR A 130 -23.14 -11.67 -4.41
C TYR A 130 -22.77 -11.24 -3.00
N THR A 131 -21.76 -11.89 -2.44
CA THR A 131 -21.31 -11.69 -1.06
C THR A 131 -20.01 -10.90 -1.01
N ILE A 132 -19.89 -10.00 -0.04
CA ILE A 132 -18.60 -9.50 0.43
C ILE A 132 -18.16 -10.49 1.50
N ALA A 133 -17.22 -11.35 1.15
CA ALA A 133 -16.73 -12.41 2.02
C ALA A 133 -15.21 -12.32 2.19
N PHE A 134 -14.79 -12.57 3.43
CA PHE A 134 -13.41 -12.57 3.86
C PHE A 134 -13.07 -13.94 4.43
N HIS A 135 -11.94 -14.50 4.02
CA HIS A 135 -11.49 -15.79 4.53
C HIS A 135 -9.98 -15.77 4.83
N ILE A 136 -9.54 -16.82 5.52
CA ILE A 136 -8.14 -17.11 5.75
C ILE A 136 -7.79 -18.51 5.26
N ASP A 137 -6.66 -18.58 4.55
CA ASP A 137 -5.94 -19.79 4.20
C ASP A 137 -4.43 -19.57 4.36
N HIS A 138 -3.61 -20.58 4.03
CA HIS A 138 -2.15 -20.52 4.19
C HIS A 138 -1.51 -19.35 3.44
N LEU A 139 -2.01 -19.03 2.24
CA LEU A 139 -1.49 -17.92 1.45
C LEU A 139 -1.82 -16.57 2.12
N ALA A 140 -3.06 -16.42 2.60
CA ALA A 140 -3.48 -15.23 3.33
C ALA A 140 -2.73 -15.07 4.66
N LEU A 141 -2.45 -16.15 5.39
CA LEU A 141 -1.69 -16.10 6.65
C LEU A 141 -0.27 -15.55 6.44
N ALA A 142 0.45 -16.08 5.45
CA ALA A 142 1.80 -15.62 5.16
C ALA A 142 1.83 -14.12 4.82
N MET A 143 0.88 -13.67 3.99
CA MET A 143 0.79 -12.27 3.59
C MET A 143 0.30 -11.35 4.71
N MET A 144 -0.63 -11.82 5.56
CA MET A 144 -1.13 -11.09 6.72
C MET A 144 0.00 -10.77 7.71
N VAL A 145 0.90 -11.73 7.97
CA VAL A 145 2.08 -11.52 8.83
C VAL A 145 2.99 -10.46 8.24
N VAL A 146 3.25 -10.51 6.93
CA VAL A 146 4.05 -9.50 6.22
C VAL A 146 3.45 -8.11 6.38
N VAL A 147 2.16 -7.94 6.06
CA VAL A 147 1.48 -6.64 6.10
C VAL A 147 1.45 -6.07 7.52
N THR A 148 1.06 -6.87 8.50
CA THR A 148 0.96 -6.40 9.90
C THR A 148 2.32 -6.06 10.50
N THR A 149 3.35 -6.86 10.24
CA THR A 149 4.70 -6.63 10.78
C THR A 149 5.34 -5.39 10.17
N VAL A 150 5.35 -5.27 8.84
CA VAL A 150 5.95 -4.09 8.18
C VAL A 150 5.16 -2.83 8.51
N SER A 151 3.82 -2.89 8.57
CA SER A 151 3.02 -1.73 8.96
C SER A 151 3.33 -1.26 10.38
N LEU A 152 3.50 -2.19 11.33
CA LEU A 152 3.90 -1.86 12.71
C LEU A 152 5.27 -1.18 12.75
N LEU A 153 6.27 -1.74 12.07
CA LEU A 153 7.63 -1.18 12.04
C LEU A 153 7.65 0.21 11.41
N VAL A 154 6.91 0.40 10.31
CA VAL A 154 6.79 1.71 9.64
C VAL A 154 6.10 2.72 10.56
N GLN A 155 4.99 2.35 11.22
CA GLN A 155 4.30 3.25 12.15
C GLN A 155 5.18 3.62 13.35
N PHE A 156 5.93 2.66 13.89
CA PHE A 156 6.88 2.93 14.96
C PHE A 156 7.99 3.89 14.52
N TYR A 157 8.62 3.63 13.37
CA TYR A 157 9.65 4.51 12.79
C TYR A 157 9.12 5.92 12.51
N SER A 158 7.86 6.01 12.08
CA SER A 158 7.20 7.28 11.75
C SER A 158 7.02 8.20 12.96
N GLN A 159 7.12 7.69 14.20
CA GLN A 159 7.07 8.52 15.41
C GLN A 159 8.22 9.54 15.43
N GLY A 160 9.45 9.07 15.20
CA GLY A 160 10.63 9.94 15.14
C GLY A 160 10.67 10.77 13.86
N TYR A 161 10.29 10.17 12.72
CA TYR A 161 10.33 10.85 11.42
C TYR A 161 9.38 12.05 11.35
N MET A 162 8.23 12.00 12.03
CA MET A 162 7.17 13.02 11.94
C MET A 162 7.04 13.88 13.21
N GLU A 163 8.00 13.84 14.15
CA GLU A 163 7.87 14.47 15.46
C GLU A 163 7.57 15.99 15.39
N THR A 164 8.08 16.67 14.37
CA THR A 164 7.91 18.11 14.20
C THR A 164 6.92 18.49 13.10
N SER A 165 6.26 17.53 12.44
CA SER A 165 5.36 17.81 11.30
C SER A 165 3.96 18.23 11.77
N ALA A 166 3.41 19.32 11.20
CA ALA A 166 2.02 19.72 11.42
C ALA A 166 1.00 18.66 10.94
N GLY A 167 1.40 17.82 9.97
CA GLY A 167 0.56 16.81 9.35
C GLY A 167 0.52 15.46 10.06
N TYR A 168 1.04 15.36 11.29
CA TYR A 168 1.23 14.10 12.02
C TYR A 168 -0.01 13.19 12.06
N ALA A 169 -1.16 13.70 12.51
CA ALA A 169 -2.38 12.89 12.62
C ALA A 169 -2.88 12.39 11.25
N ARG A 170 -2.85 13.26 10.24
CA ARG A 170 -3.21 12.92 8.86
C ARG A 170 -2.32 11.82 8.31
N PHE A 171 -1.02 11.88 8.60
CA PHE A 171 -0.05 10.89 8.15
C PHE A 171 -0.33 9.49 8.72
N PHE A 172 -0.50 9.38 10.04
CA PHE A 172 -0.80 8.11 10.69
C PHE A 172 -2.17 7.54 10.27
N ALA A 173 -3.15 8.40 10.03
CA ALA A 173 -4.44 7.98 9.48
C ALA A 173 -4.24 7.37 8.09
N TYR A 174 -3.51 8.03 7.19
CA TYR A 174 -3.26 7.49 5.84
C TYR A 174 -2.45 6.18 5.87
N LEU A 175 -1.45 6.04 6.75
CA LEU A 175 -0.73 4.77 6.93
C LEU A 175 -1.68 3.64 7.37
N SER A 176 -2.59 3.94 8.30
CA SER A 176 -3.56 2.96 8.80
C SER A 176 -4.59 2.58 7.73
N LEU A 177 -5.07 3.54 6.94
CA LEU A 177 -5.95 3.29 5.80
C LEU A 177 -5.27 2.42 4.73
N PHE A 178 -3.98 2.63 4.48
CA PHE A 178 -3.20 1.87 3.52
C PHE A 178 -2.91 0.44 4.00
N ALA A 179 -2.66 0.24 5.29
CA ALA A 179 -2.55 -1.10 5.87
C ALA A 179 -3.91 -1.83 5.82
N PHE A 180 -5.02 -1.15 6.13
CA PHE A 180 -6.37 -1.71 6.03
C PHE A 180 -6.69 -2.17 4.60
N SER A 181 -6.44 -1.30 3.61
CA SER A 181 -6.74 -1.62 2.21
C SER A 181 -5.97 -2.84 1.71
N MET A 182 -4.72 -3.00 2.13
CA MET A 182 -3.95 -4.20 1.83
C MET A 182 -4.51 -5.45 2.52
N LEU A 183 -4.92 -5.36 3.79
CA LEU A 183 -5.55 -6.50 4.48
C LEU A 183 -6.88 -6.92 3.84
N VAL A 184 -7.65 -5.97 3.30
CA VAL A 184 -8.86 -6.28 2.50
C VAL A 184 -8.52 -7.17 1.30
N ILE A 185 -7.42 -6.89 0.58
CA ILE A 185 -6.95 -7.73 -0.53
C ILE A 185 -6.53 -9.12 -0.02
N VAL A 186 -5.78 -9.17 1.08
CA VAL A 186 -5.27 -10.43 1.64
C VAL A 186 -6.40 -11.37 2.04
N PHE A 187 -7.43 -10.86 2.69
CA PHE A 187 -8.56 -11.65 3.16
C PHE A 187 -9.63 -11.92 2.09
N ALA A 188 -9.49 -11.39 0.88
CA ALA A 188 -10.55 -11.43 -0.13
C ALA A 188 -10.88 -12.86 -0.60
N GLN A 189 -12.16 -13.25 -0.48
CA GLN A 189 -12.66 -14.55 -0.96
C GLN A 189 -13.06 -14.54 -2.45
N ASN A 190 -13.22 -13.36 -3.02
CA ASN A 190 -13.70 -13.19 -4.39
C ASN A 190 -13.08 -11.96 -5.06
N PHE A 191 -13.23 -11.87 -6.39
CA PHE A 191 -12.68 -10.75 -7.16
C PHE A 191 -13.29 -9.39 -6.80
N LEU A 192 -14.54 -9.36 -6.33
CA LEU A 192 -15.20 -8.11 -5.91
C LEU A 192 -14.48 -7.49 -4.71
N VAL A 193 -14.16 -8.30 -3.69
CA VAL A 193 -13.44 -7.82 -2.50
C VAL A 193 -11.99 -7.45 -2.84
N ILE A 194 -11.31 -8.24 -3.70
CA ILE A 194 -9.99 -7.83 -4.21
C ILE A 194 -10.09 -6.46 -4.86
N PHE A 195 -11.05 -6.24 -5.76
CA PHE A 195 -11.20 -4.98 -6.48
C PHE A 195 -11.45 -3.79 -5.54
N ILE A 196 -12.29 -3.96 -4.50
CA ILE A 196 -12.49 -2.92 -3.47
C ILE A 196 -11.18 -2.58 -2.76
N GLY A 197 -10.43 -3.59 -2.31
CA GLY A 197 -9.12 -3.38 -1.68
C GLY A 197 -8.11 -2.77 -2.64
N TRP A 198 -8.13 -3.17 -3.91
CA TRP A 198 -7.26 -2.74 -4.99
C TRP A 198 -7.36 -1.25 -5.27
N GLU A 199 -8.59 -0.76 -5.35
CA GLU A 199 -8.93 0.64 -5.49
C GLU A 199 -8.54 1.43 -4.25
N LEU A 200 -8.85 0.90 -3.07
CA LEU A 200 -8.55 1.56 -1.81
C LEU A 200 -7.02 1.70 -1.61
N VAL A 201 -6.23 0.69 -1.97
CA VAL A 201 -4.75 0.77 -2.02
C VAL A 201 -4.29 1.87 -2.96
N GLY A 202 -4.91 2.02 -4.15
CA GLY A 202 -4.55 3.08 -5.10
C GLY A 202 -4.87 4.48 -4.59
N VAL A 203 -6.02 4.67 -3.95
CA VAL A 203 -6.40 5.96 -3.35
C VAL A 203 -5.50 6.30 -2.17
N SER A 204 -5.25 5.35 -1.27
CA SER A 204 -4.39 5.60 -0.11
C SER A 204 -2.92 5.79 -0.48
N SER A 205 -2.41 5.13 -1.53
CA SER A 205 -1.08 5.44 -2.08
C SER A 205 -1.01 6.84 -2.68
N TYR A 206 -2.05 7.28 -3.39
CA TYR A 206 -2.12 8.64 -3.94
C TYR A 206 -2.02 9.69 -2.82
N LEU A 207 -2.77 9.50 -1.73
CA LEU A 207 -2.74 10.39 -0.55
C LEU A 207 -1.39 10.41 0.17
N LEU A 208 -0.69 9.27 0.22
CA LEU A 208 0.60 9.14 0.91
C LEU A 208 1.78 9.66 0.06
N ILE A 209 1.80 9.41 -1.25
CA ILE A 209 2.82 9.96 -2.16
C ILE A 209 2.68 11.48 -2.22
N GLY A 210 1.44 11.97 -2.34
CA GLY A 210 1.12 13.39 -2.40
C GLY A 210 1.02 14.07 -1.03
N PHE A 211 1.59 13.50 0.03
CA PHE A 211 1.41 14.01 1.40
C PHE A 211 1.86 15.47 1.55
N TRP A 212 3.00 15.81 0.95
CA TRP A 212 3.52 17.18 0.86
C TRP A 212 3.16 17.84 -0.48
N ILE A 213 1.87 17.98 -0.73
CA ILE A 213 1.33 18.45 -2.03
C ILE A 213 1.83 19.83 -2.47
N ASN A 214 2.20 20.70 -1.52
CA ASN A 214 2.63 22.08 -1.79
C ASN A 214 4.11 22.20 -2.16
N LYS A 215 4.91 21.13 -2.03
CA LYS A 215 6.34 21.16 -2.35
C LYS A 215 6.55 21.30 -3.86
N ARG A 216 7.45 22.20 -4.28
CA ARG A 216 7.75 22.41 -5.70
C ARG A 216 8.60 21.28 -6.27
N ALA A 217 8.55 21.14 -7.59
CA ALA A 217 9.45 20.25 -8.32
C ALA A 217 10.90 20.77 -8.24
N LYS A 218 11.87 19.87 -8.24
CA LYS A 218 13.31 20.19 -8.32
C LYS A 218 13.87 19.68 -9.65
N PRO A 219 13.87 20.52 -10.72
CA PRO A 219 14.25 20.08 -12.06
C PRO A 219 15.72 19.65 -12.16
N GLU A 220 16.61 20.29 -11.41
CA GLU A 220 18.05 20.00 -11.39
C GLU A 220 18.34 18.58 -10.91
N GLU A 221 17.52 18.06 -10.00
CA GLU A 221 17.62 16.70 -9.44
C GLU A 221 16.73 15.69 -10.19
N GLN A 222 16.09 16.10 -11.29
CA GLN A 222 15.10 15.31 -12.04
C GLN A 222 13.96 14.77 -11.15
N ARG A 223 13.55 15.58 -10.17
CA ARG A 223 12.51 15.24 -9.20
C ARG A 223 11.18 15.93 -9.52
N PRO A 224 10.09 15.17 -9.78
CA PRO A 224 8.77 15.76 -9.96
C PRO A 224 8.26 16.35 -8.65
N SER A 225 7.20 17.17 -8.70
CA SER A 225 6.52 17.59 -7.46
C SER A 225 5.75 16.39 -6.88
N PRO A 226 5.56 16.30 -5.55
CA PRO A 226 4.73 15.25 -4.95
C PRO A 226 3.31 15.18 -5.52
N ALA A 227 2.76 16.34 -5.91
CA ALA A 227 1.46 16.43 -6.59
C ALA A 227 1.46 15.73 -7.96
N SER A 228 2.46 15.99 -8.81
CA SER A 228 2.53 15.33 -10.13
C SER A 228 2.94 13.87 -10.01
N ALA A 229 3.82 13.53 -9.07
CA ALA A 229 4.23 12.15 -8.77
C ALA A 229 3.05 11.28 -8.32
N SER A 230 2.25 11.78 -7.37
CA SER A 230 1.05 11.07 -6.90
C SER A 230 0.03 10.87 -8.02
N LEU A 231 -0.21 11.91 -8.84
CA LEU A 231 -1.11 11.80 -9.99
C LEU A 231 -0.60 10.81 -11.04
N GLN A 232 0.70 10.84 -11.35
CA GLN A 232 1.32 9.88 -12.27
C GLN A 232 1.13 8.45 -11.76
N ALA A 233 1.39 8.20 -10.47
CA ALA A 233 1.14 6.91 -9.86
C ALA A 233 -0.33 6.50 -9.97
N PHE A 234 -1.25 7.39 -9.63
CA PHE A 234 -2.68 7.06 -9.71
C PHE A 234 -3.13 6.72 -11.14
N VAL A 235 -2.71 7.50 -12.14
CA VAL A 235 -3.08 7.30 -13.55
C VAL A 235 -2.45 6.04 -14.12
N VAL A 236 -1.17 5.79 -13.89
CA VAL A 236 -0.48 4.61 -14.45
C VAL A 236 -1.04 3.32 -13.85
N ASN A 237 -1.37 3.31 -12.56
CA ASN A 237 -2.05 2.17 -11.94
C ASN A 237 -3.45 1.98 -12.53
N ARG A 238 -4.19 3.07 -12.76
CA ARG A 238 -5.52 3.02 -13.37
C ARG A 238 -5.53 2.36 -14.75
N ILE A 239 -4.48 2.56 -15.55
CA ILE A 239 -4.33 1.91 -16.86
C ILE A 239 -4.27 0.38 -16.70
N GLY A 240 -3.52 -0.12 -15.70
CA GLY A 240 -3.51 -1.55 -15.37
C GLY A 240 -4.87 -2.04 -14.87
N ASP A 241 -5.55 -1.24 -14.05
CA ASP A 241 -6.86 -1.56 -13.47
C ASP A 241 -7.95 -1.72 -14.55
N VAL A 242 -7.85 -1.02 -15.70
CA VAL A 242 -8.74 -1.24 -16.85
C VAL A 242 -8.64 -2.67 -17.35
N GLY A 243 -7.42 -3.19 -17.53
CA GLY A 243 -7.21 -4.58 -17.91
C GLY A 243 -7.77 -5.54 -16.86
N PHE A 244 -7.52 -5.25 -15.59
CA PHE A 244 -8.01 -6.07 -14.48
C PHE A 244 -9.53 -6.21 -14.48
N ILE A 245 -10.25 -5.09 -14.61
CA ILE A 245 -11.71 -5.06 -14.68
C ILE A 245 -12.22 -5.85 -15.89
N LEU A 246 -11.61 -5.66 -17.07
CA LEU A 246 -12.01 -6.41 -18.28
C LEU A 246 -11.85 -7.92 -18.08
N GLY A 247 -10.76 -8.35 -17.46
CA GLY A 247 -10.53 -9.76 -17.13
C GLY A 247 -11.59 -10.32 -16.18
N ILE A 248 -11.90 -9.59 -15.10
CA ILE A 248 -12.97 -9.95 -14.16
C ILE A 248 -14.33 -10.03 -14.88
N MET A 249 -14.63 -9.08 -15.77
CA MET A 249 -15.89 -9.06 -16.51
C MET A 249 -16.04 -10.23 -17.47
N ILE A 250 -14.97 -10.66 -18.13
CA ILE A 250 -15.00 -11.87 -18.97
C ILE A 250 -15.30 -13.11 -18.12
N LEU A 251 -14.62 -13.28 -16.98
CA LEU A 251 -14.89 -14.39 -16.07
C LEU A 251 -16.34 -14.37 -15.58
N PHE A 252 -16.83 -13.19 -15.20
CA PHE A 252 -18.19 -13.02 -14.68
C PHE A 252 -19.27 -13.31 -15.74
N THR A 253 -19.07 -12.83 -16.97
CA THR A 253 -20.06 -13.05 -18.05
C THR A 253 -20.15 -14.52 -18.48
N GLN A 254 -19.09 -15.31 -18.30
CA GLN A 254 -19.06 -16.73 -18.64
C GLN A 254 -19.46 -17.64 -17.47
N LEU A 255 -19.06 -17.30 -16.24
CA LEU A 255 -19.17 -18.19 -15.08
C LEU A 255 -20.21 -17.72 -14.06
N HIS A 256 -20.72 -16.48 -14.19
CA HIS A 256 -21.76 -15.86 -13.36
C HIS A 256 -21.46 -15.84 -11.86
N THR A 257 -20.19 -15.76 -11.49
CA THR A 257 -19.75 -15.74 -10.09
C THR A 257 -18.45 -14.96 -9.96
N PHE A 258 -18.20 -14.42 -8.77
CA PHE A 258 -16.93 -13.76 -8.42
C PHE A 258 -16.08 -14.62 -7.46
N GLU A 259 -16.67 -15.68 -6.88
CA GLU A 259 -16.07 -16.51 -5.84
C GLU A 259 -14.97 -17.41 -6.42
N PHE A 260 -13.77 -17.38 -5.82
CA PHE A 260 -12.62 -18.12 -6.38
C PHE A 260 -12.85 -19.63 -6.47
N SER A 261 -13.47 -20.23 -5.45
CA SER A 261 -13.77 -21.66 -5.43
C SER A 261 -14.71 -22.07 -6.57
N GLU A 262 -15.77 -21.28 -6.81
CA GLU A 262 -16.71 -21.55 -7.91
C GLU A 262 -16.08 -21.28 -9.28
N LEU A 263 -15.27 -20.23 -9.41
CA LEU A 263 -14.54 -19.92 -10.64
C LEU A 263 -13.62 -21.09 -11.02
N VAL A 264 -12.86 -21.62 -10.06
CA VAL A 264 -11.97 -22.78 -10.31
C VAL A 264 -12.77 -24.02 -10.68
N ALA A 265 -13.90 -24.28 -10.01
CA ALA A 265 -14.74 -25.44 -10.31
C ALA A 265 -15.40 -25.36 -11.70
N ARG A 266 -15.75 -24.16 -12.18
CA ARG A 266 -16.44 -23.95 -13.46
C ARG A 266 -15.48 -23.64 -14.63
N ALA A 267 -14.25 -23.22 -14.35
CA ALA A 267 -13.24 -22.88 -15.36
C ALA A 267 -13.01 -23.97 -16.43
N PRO A 268 -13.02 -25.28 -16.11
CA PRO A 268 -12.87 -26.33 -17.14
C PRO A 268 -13.97 -26.34 -18.21
N GLY A 269 -15.14 -25.77 -17.92
CA GLY A 269 -16.25 -25.65 -18.87
C GLY A 269 -16.18 -24.42 -19.79
N MET A 270 -15.23 -23.51 -19.56
CA MET A 270 -15.02 -22.30 -20.36
C MET A 270 -14.11 -22.58 -21.56
N ASP A 271 -14.28 -21.83 -22.65
CA ASP A 271 -13.32 -21.84 -23.75
C ASP A 271 -11.91 -21.47 -23.23
N LYS A 272 -10.93 -22.33 -23.48
CA LYS A 272 -9.57 -22.17 -22.94
C LYS A 272 -8.88 -20.90 -23.45
N ASN A 273 -9.15 -20.49 -24.69
CA ASN A 273 -8.55 -19.28 -25.24
C ASN A 273 -9.13 -18.04 -24.56
N LEU A 274 -10.44 -18.01 -24.36
CA LEU A 274 -11.11 -16.94 -23.64
C LEU A 274 -10.68 -16.87 -22.17
N LEU A 275 -10.51 -18.01 -21.49
CA LEU A 275 -9.96 -18.06 -20.13
C LEU A 275 -8.52 -17.52 -20.10
N THR A 276 -7.70 -17.88 -21.08
CA THR A 276 -6.32 -17.37 -21.21
C THR A 276 -6.30 -15.86 -21.37
N ILE A 277 -7.15 -15.31 -22.23
CA ILE A 277 -7.31 -13.86 -22.42
C ILE A 277 -7.76 -13.19 -21.12
N ALA A 278 -8.75 -13.78 -20.43
CA ALA A 278 -9.25 -13.25 -19.16
C ALA A 278 -8.14 -13.21 -18.09
N MET A 279 -7.33 -14.26 -17.98
CA MET A 279 -6.24 -14.31 -17.00
C MET A 279 -5.07 -13.37 -17.34
N ILE A 280 -4.76 -13.17 -18.63
CA ILE A 280 -3.78 -12.16 -19.06
C ILE A 280 -4.30 -10.74 -18.76
N LEU A 281 -5.59 -10.48 -18.97
CA LEU A 281 -6.21 -9.20 -18.61
C LEU A 281 -6.22 -8.98 -17.10
N VAL A 282 -6.49 -10.02 -16.31
CA VAL A 282 -6.33 -9.97 -14.84
C VAL A 282 -4.88 -9.63 -14.47
N PHE A 283 -3.90 -10.24 -15.15
CA PHE A 283 -2.48 -9.93 -14.95
C PHE A 283 -2.10 -8.48 -15.30
N CYS A 284 -2.78 -7.81 -16.22
CA CYS A 284 -2.56 -6.38 -16.50
C CYS A 284 -2.73 -5.50 -15.24
N GLY A 285 -3.63 -5.88 -14.32
CA GLY A 285 -3.71 -5.25 -13.01
C GLY A 285 -2.40 -5.38 -12.24
N ALA A 286 -1.87 -6.60 -12.15
CA ALA A 286 -0.61 -6.88 -11.47
C ALA A 286 0.57 -6.11 -12.12
N ILE A 287 0.58 -5.96 -13.45
CA ILE A 287 1.56 -5.14 -14.17
C ILE A 287 1.55 -3.70 -13.67
N GLY A 288 0.36 -3.10 -13.53
CA GLY A 288 0.20 -1.74 -13.00
C GLY A 288 0.70 -1.62 -11.56
N LYS A 289 0.07 -2.34 -10.63
CA LYS A 289 0.35 -2.23 -9.18
C LYS A 289 1.76 -2.65 -8.78
N SER A 290 2.36 -3.57 -9.50
CA SER A 290 3.71 -4.10 -9.20
C SER A 290 4.79 -3.47 -10.09
N ALA A 291 4.46 -2.37 -10.78
CA ALA A 291 5.40 -1.60 -11.60
C ALA A 291 6.17 -2.47 -12.61
N GLN A 292 5.50 -3.44 -13.24
CA GLN A 292 6.13 -4.24 -14.29
C GLN A 292 6.17 -3.45 -15.61
N VAL A 293 7.10 -3.80 -16.49
CA VAL A 293 7.14 -3.23 -17.84
C VAL A 293 5.82 -3.57 -18.57
N PRO A 294 5.14 -2.59 -19.21
CA PRO A 294 5.57 -1.22 -19.49
C PRO A 294 5.18 -0.17 -18.44
N LEU A 295 4.36 -0.50 -17.44
CA LEU A 295 3.79 0.44 -16.46
C LEU A 295 4.69 0.72 -15.25
N HIS A 296 6.00 0.54 -15.37
CA HIS A 296 6.97 0.69 -14.27
C HIS A 296 7.26 2.15 -13.85
N VAL A 297 6.94 3.12 -14.72
CA VAL A 297 7.41 4.52 -14.64
C VAL A 297 6.94 5.28 -13.40
N TRP A 298 5.88 4.84 -12.73
CA TRP A 298 5.36 5.55 -11.57
C TRP A 298 6.14 5.29 -10.29
N LEU A 299 6.78 4.13 -10.16
CA LEU A 299 7.39 3.71 -8.91
C LEU A 299 8.64 4.53 -8.54
N PRO A 300 9.53 4.91 -9.49
CA PRO A 300 10.62 5.84 -9.19
C PRO A 300 10.11 7.23 -8.78
N SER A 301 9.06 7.74 -9.44
CA SER A 301 8.46 9.04 -9.10
C SER A 301 7.79 9.03 -7.73
N ALA A 302 7.28 7.88 -7.26
CA ALA A 302 6.70 7.75 -5.93
C ALA A 302 7.70 7.99 -4.78
N MET A 303 9.00 8.11 -5.08
CA MET A 303 10.04 8.46 -4.10
C MET A 303 9.98 9.90 -3.61
N GLU A 304 9.12 10.75 -4.16
CA GLU A 304 8.82 12.07 -3.60
C GLU A 304 8.04 12.01 -2.28
N GLY A 305 7.36 10.89 -2.00
CA GLY A 305 6.66 10.68 -0.74
C GLY A 305 7.61 10.53 0.47
N PRO A 306 7.13 10.69 1.71
CA PRO A 306 7.94 10.49 2.92
C PRO A 306 8.62 9.11 2.94
N THR A 307 9.85 9.01 3.46
CA THR A 307 10.58 7.72 3.44
C THR A 307 9.86 6.55 4.12
N PRO A 308 9.12 6.73 5.25
CA PRO A 308 8.32 5.64 5.82
C PRO A 308 7.23 5.13 4.86
N VAL A 309 6.68 6.00 4.01
CA VAL A 309 5.72 5.62 2.96
C VAL A 309 6.40 4.77 1.89
N SER A 310 7.60 5.17 1.45
CA SER A 310 8.38 4.38 0.50
C SER A 310 8.65 2.96 1.04
N ALA A 311 9.01 2.83 2.32
CA ALA A 311 9.16 1.52 2.96
C ALA A 311 7.88 0.68 2.87
N LEU A 312 6.72 1.25 3.21
CA LEU A 312 5.45 0.53 3.24
C LEU A 312 4.95 0.13 1.84
N ILE A 313 4.98 1.07 0.88
CA ILE A 313 4.54 0.87 -0.52
C ILE A 313 5.38 -0.23 -1.19
N HIS A 314 6.69 -0.22 -0.98
CA HIS A 314 7.64 -1.07 -1.70
C HIS A 314 7.87 -2.44 -1.07
N ALA A 315 7.68 -2.56 0.24
CA ALA A 315 7.96 -3.82 0.93
C ALA A 315 6.75 -4.75 0.97
N ALA A 316 5.60 -4.26 1.46
CA ALA A 316 4.56 -5.15 1.98
C ALA A 316 3.16 -4.94 1.40
N THR A 317 2.92 -3.87 0.64
CA THR A 317 1.55 -3.46 0.28
C THR A 317 1.34 -3.40 -1.23
N MET A 318 1.39 -2.22 -1.82
CA MET A 318 0.93 -1.96 -3.18
C MET A 318 1.60 -2.83 -4.23
N VAL A 319 2.93 -2.89 -4.21
CA VAL A 319 3.66 -3.70 -5.19
C VAL A 319 3.57 -5.20 -4.92
N ALA A 320 3.34 -5.58 -3.67
CA ALA A 320 3.13 -6.97 -3.27
C ALA A 320 1.72 -7.46 -3.64
N ALA A 321 0.74 -6.56 -3.74
CA ALA A 321 -0.65 -6.89 -4.07
C ALA A 321 -0.80 -7.56 -5.44
N GLY A 322 -0.02 -7.16 -6.44
CA GLY A 322 -0.07 -7.80 -7.76
C GLY A 322 0.50 -9.22 -7.77
N VAL A 323 1.63 -9.44 -7.09
CA VAL A 323 2.19 -10.78 -6.90
C VAL A 323 1.21 -11.66 -6.12
N TYR A 324 0.63 -11.13 -5.04
CA TYR A 324 -0.37 -11.83 -4.22
C TYR A 324 -1.61 -12.20 -5.03
N MET A 325 -2.14 -11.29 -5.86
CA MET A 325 -3.33 -11.56 -6.67
C MET A 325 -3.09 -12.66 -7.71
N VAL A 326 -1.92 -12.71 -8.35
CA VAL A 326 -1.55 -13.82 -9.25
C VAL A 326 -1.41 -15.12 -8.46
N ALA A 327 -0.81 -15.10 -7.28
CA ALA A 327 -0.73 -16.27 -6.40
C ALA A 327 -2.11 -16.74 -5.91
N ARG A 328 -3.02 -15.81 -5.63
CA ARG A 328 -4.40 -16.09 -5.20
C ARG A 328 -5.21 -16.76 -6.30
N THR A 329 -4.99 -16.34 -7.53
CA THR A 329 -5.72 -16.81 -8.72
C THR A 329 -4.95 -17.89 -9.49
N PHE A 330 -3.92 -18.46 -8.87
CA PHE A 330 -2.98 -19.38 -9.51
C PHE A 330 -3.68 -20.60 -10.15
N SER A 331 -4.69 -21.16 -9.48
CA SER A 331 -5.48 -22.27 -10.00
C SER A 331 -6.24 -21.92 -11.28
N LEU A 332 -6.64 -20.65 -11.46
CA LEU A 332 -7.26 -20.17 -12.71
C LEU A 332 -6.22 -20.02 -13.83
N PHE A 333 -5.01 -19.55 -13.51
CA PHE A 333 -3.89 -19.57 -14.46
C PHE A 333 -3.52 -21.00 -14.88
N ALA A 334 -3.56 -21.96 -13.95
CA ALA A 334 -3.33 -23.38 -14.21
C ALA A 334 -4.41 -24.04 -15.08
N ALA A 335 -5.66 -23.57 -14.97
CA ALA A 335 -6.75 -24.03 -15.83
C ALA A 335 -6.69 -23.42 -17.26
N ALA A 336 -6.02 -22.27 -17.42
CA ALA A 336 -5.82 -21.62 -18.71
C ALA A 336 -4.76 -22.34 -19.59
N ASN A 337 -4.54 -21.85 -20.81
CA ASN A 337 -3.43 -22.35 -21.62
C ASN A 337 -2.08 -21.97 -20.96
N PRO A 338 -1.01 -22.79 -21.16
CA PRO A 338 0.33 -22.49 -20.64
C PRO A 338 0.88 -21.11 -21.04
N ALA A 339 0.36 -20.54 -22.13
CA ALA A 339 0.67 -19.17 -22.56
C ALA A 339 0.41 -18.12 -21.47
N ALA A 340 -0.59 -18.31 -20.60
CA ALA A 340 -0.87 -17.37 -19.51
C ALA A 340 0.33 -17.26 -18.54
N PHE A 341 0.88 -18.39 -18.10
CA PHE A 341 2.08 -18.41 -17.27
C PHE A 341 3.33 -17.94 -18.01
N ALA A 342 3.45 -18.26 -19.30
CA ALA A 342 4.55 -17.78 -20.12
C ALA A 342 4.59 -16.24 -20.19
N VAL A 343 3.43 -15.58 -20.33
CA VAL A 343 3.34 -14.11 -20.31
C VAL A 343 3.80 -13.54 -18.96
N VAL A 344 3.38 -14.15 -17.85
CA VAL A 344 3.82 -13.74 -16.50
C VAL A 344 5.35 -13.87 -16.36
N ALA A 345 5.93 -14.99 -16.81
CA ALA A 345 7.37 -15.23 -16.75
C ALA A 345 8.16 -14.24 -17.62
N TRP A 346 7.73 -13.99 -18.86
CA TRP A 346 8.42 -13.09 -19.78
C TRP A 346 8.38 -11.64 -19.31
N ILE A 347 7.21 -11.15 -18.88
CA ILE A 347 7.09 -9.78 -18.34
C ILE A 347 7.92 -9.62 -17.08
N GLY A 348 7.91 -10.61 -16.18
CA GLY A 348 8.75 -10.62 -14.99
C GLY A 348 10.25 -10.61 -15.32
N GLY A 349 10.69 -11.45 -16.26
CA GLY A 349 12.10 -11.57 -16.64
C GLY A 349 12.64 -10.31 -17.32
N ILE A 350 11.86 -9.73 -18.24
CA ILE A 350 12.18 -8.45 -18.88
C ILE A 350 12.29 -7.35 -17.82
N THR A 351 11.31 -7.26 -16.92
CA THR A 351 11.30 -6.26 -15.84
C THR A 351 12.50 -6.43 -14.90
N ALA A 352 12.84 -7.67 -14.54
CA ALA A 352 13.95 -7.98 -13.65
C ALA A 352 15.28 -7.42 -14.18
N ILE A 353 15.60 -7.70 -15.44
CA ILE A 353 16.84 -7.27 -16.09
C ILE A 353 16.81 -5.76 -16.37
N PHE A 354 15.72 -5.26 -16.94
CA PHE A 354 15.57 -3.86 -17.32
C PHE A 354 15.69 -2.91 -16.11
N ALA A 355 15.04 -3.23 -14.99
CA ALA A 355 15.14 -2.38 -13.80
C ALA A 355 16.51 -2.48 -13.12
N ALA A 356 17.17 -3.64 -13.18
CA ALA A 356 18.52 -3.81 -12.62
C ALA A 356 19.55 -2.94 -13.34
N THR A 357 19.51 -2.86 -14.68
CA THR A 357 20.45 -2.02 -15.44
C THR A 357 20.26 -0.53 -15.14
N ILE A 358 19.01 -0.08 -14.97
CA ILE A 358 18.73 1.32 -14.58
C ILE A 358 19.21 1.60 -13.16
N ALA A 359 19.03 0.67 -12.22
CA ALA A 359 19.46 0.83 -10.83
C ALA A 359 20.98 1.11 -10.69
N LEU A 360 21.81 0.53 -11.56
CA LEU A 360 23.28 0.69 -11.54
C LEU A 360 23.75 2.13 -11.83
N VAL A 361 22.92 2.92 -12.51
CA VAL A 361 23.26 4.28 -12.94
C VAL A 361 22.45 5.36 -12.21
N GLN A 362 21.63 4.98 -11.21
CA GLN A 362 20.90 5.95 -10.40
C GLN A 362 21.83 6.61 -9.36
N THR A 363 21.70 7.92 -9.19
CA THR A 363 22.46 8.75 -8.24
C THR A 363 21.65 9.14 -7.01
N ASP A 364 20.46 8.56 -6.81
CA ASP A 364 19.58 8.85 -5.68
C ASP A 364 19.29 7.58 -4.88
N PHE A 365 19.50 7.62 -3.56
CA PHE A 365 19.31 6.44 -2.69
C PHE A 365 17.93 5.81 -2.84
N LYS A 366 16.87 6.62 -2.83
CA LYS A 366 15.49 6.13 -2.87
C LYS A 366 15.16 5.54 -4.24
N ARG A 367 15.64 6.15 -5.33
CA ARG A 367 15.45 5.66 -6.70
C ARG A 367 16.22 4.37 -6.95
N VAL A 368 17.45 4.22 -6.44
CA VAL A 368 18.20 2.94 -6.47
C VAL A 368 17.38 1.85 -5.78
N LEU A 369 16.83 2.14 -4.60
CA LEU A 369 15.98 1.19 -3.86
C LEU A 369 14.65 0.90 -4.56
N ALA A 370 14.06 1.88 -5.25
CA ALA A 370 12.87 1.72 -6.06
C ALA A 370 13.13 0.79 -7.26
N PHE A 371 14.15 1.05 -8.07
CA PHE A 371 14.46 0.19 -9.22
C PHE A 371 14.88 -1.22 -8.83
N SER A 372 15.62 -1.37 -7.73
CA SER A 372 15.89 -2.72 -7.21
C SER A 372 14.61 -3.40 -6.70
N THR A 373 13.59 -2.66 -6.25
CA THR A 373 12.26 -3.25 -5.94
C THR A 373 11.57 -3.73 -7.21
N ILE A 374 11.54 -2.91 -8.27
CA ILE A 374 10.97 -3.29 -9.58
C ILE A 374 11.63 -4.59 -10.08
N SER A 375 12.96 -4.67 -9.98
CA SER A 375 13.72 -5.85 -10.39
C SER A 375 13.35 -7.10 -9.57
N GLN A 376 13.27 -6.97 -8.24
CA GLN A 376 12.94 -8.08 -7.35
C GLN A 376 11.49 -8.58 -7.53
N LEU A 377 10.54 -7.69 -7.80
CA LEU A 377 9.18 -8.08 -8.18
C LEU A 377 9.16 -8.82 -9.51
N GLY A 378 9.98 -8.39 -10.47
CA GLY A 378 10.22 -9.13 -11.72
C GLY A 378 10.64 -10.58 -11.44
N TYR A 379 11.59 -10.79 -10.52
CA TYR A 379 11.97 -12.13 -10.07
C TYR A 379 10.81 -12.92 -9.43
N MET A 380 9.93 -12.28 -8.66
CA MET A 380 8.74 -12.95 -8.10
C MET A 380 7.79 -13.42 -9.20
N PHE A 381 7.57 -12.60 -10.24
CA PHE A 381 6.74 -12.99 -11.39
C PHE A 381 7.40 -14.07 -12.23
N VAL A 382 8.73 -14.07 -12.41
CA VAL A 382 9.44 -15.22 -12.99
C VAL A 382 9.19 -16.47 -12.16
N GLY A 383 9.30 -16.37 -10.83
CA GLY A 383 9.00 -17.48 -9.92
C GLY A 383 7.58 -18.01 -10.08
N LEU A 384 6.57 -17.14 -10.16
CA LEU A 384 5.17 -17.55 -10.37
C LEU A 384 4.92 -18.13 -11.77
N GLY A 385 5.52 -17.54 -12.81
CA GLY A 385 5.32 -17.96 -14.19
C GLY A 385 6.04 -19.27 -14.55
N VAL A 386 7.28 -19.45 -14.10
CA VAL A 386 8.08 -20.64 -14.38
C VAL A 386 7.68 -21.83 -13.50
N ALA A 387 7.28 -21.59 -12.25
CA ALA A 387 6.77 -22.65 -11.38
C ALA A 387 5.57 -23.37 -12.01
N GLY A 388 4.69 -22.61 -12.66
CA GLY A 388 3.51 -23.14 -13.32
C GLY A 388 2.68 -24.07 -12.42
N PRO A 389 1.81 -24.92 -13.00
CA PRO A 389 0.95 -25.79 -12.21
C PRO A 389 1.73 -26.84 -11.37
N GLU A 390 2.99 -27.12 -11.70
CA GLU A 390 3.79 -28.16 -11.06
C GLU A 390 4.28 -27.77 -9.66
N TYR A 391 4.75 -26.53 -9.48
CA TYR A 391 5.35 -26.08 -8.21
C TYR A 391 4.45 -25.09 -7.44
N GLY A 392 3.35 -24.65 -8.04
CA GLY A 392 2.41 -23.73 -7.40
C GLY A 392 2.96 -22.32 -7.20
N PRO A 393 2.28 -21.47 -6.41
CA PRO A 393 2.70 -20.08 -6.17
C PRO A 393 3.86 -19.94 -5.17
N GLY A 394 4.36 -21.05 -4.61
CA GLY A 394 5.31 -21.08 -3.50
C GLY A 394 6.61 -20.29 -3.76
N PRO A 395 7.33 -20.50 -4.88
CA PRO A 395 8.60 -19.81 -5.13
C PRO A 395 8.48 -18.28 -5.16
N GLY A 396 7.46 -17.75 -5.85
CA GLY A 396 7.21 -16.31 -5.92
C GLY A 396 6.79 -15.73 -4.57
N MET A 397 5.93 -16.42 -3.84
CA MET A 397 5.44 -15.97 -2.53
C MET A 397 6.51 -16.05 -1.43
N PHE A 398 7.39 -17.06 -1.47
CA PHE A 398 8.51 -17.16 -0.54
C PHE A 398 9.49 -16.00 -0.73
N HIS A 399 9.81 -15.66 -1.99
CA HIS A 399 10.64 -14.49 -2.28
C HIS A 399 9.97 -13.18 -1.85
N LEU A 400 8.66 -13.04 -2.05
CA LEU A 400 7.89 -11.90 -1.56
C LEU A 400 7.99 -11.76 -0.02
N PHE A 401 7.85 -12.87 0.70
CA PHE A 401 7.91 -12.89 2.16
C PHE A 401 9.26 -12.36 2.65
N THR A 402 10.38 -12.85 2.12
CA THR A 402 11.71 -12.37 2.50
C THR A 402 11.93 -10.92 2.07
N HIS A 403 11.47 -10.56 0.86
CA HIS A 403 11.54 -9.22 0.30
C HIS A 403 10.91 -8.15 1.15
N ALA A 404 9.75 -8.41 1.73
CA ALA A 404 9.11 -7.45 2.58
C ALA A 404 10.01 -7.02 3.75
N PHE A 405 10.69 -7.96 4.42
CA PHE A 405 11.54 -7.63 5.56
C PHE A 405 12.81 -6.88 5.15
N PHE A 406 13.52 -7.36 4.12
CA PHE A 406 14.78 -6.70 3.72
C PHE A 406 14.54 -5.34 3.06
N LYS A 407 13.46 -5.15 2.31
CA LYS A 407 13.14 -3.85 1.72
C LYS A 407 12.67 -2.86 2.76
N ALA A 408 11.84 -3.27 3.72
CA ALA A 408 11.47 -2.40 4.82
C ALA A 408 12.73 -1.93 5.56
N LEU A 409 13.65 -2.84 5.89
CA LEU A 409 14.92 -2.51 6.53
C LEU A 409 15.73 -1.49 5.71
N LEU A 410 15.94 -1.75 4.41
CA LEU A 410 16.74 -0.87 3.55
C LEU A 410 16.15 0.54 3.42
N PHE A 411 14.83 0.67 3.25
CA PHE A 411 14.19 1.98 3.13
C PHE A 411 14.20 2.76 4.45
N LEU A 412 13.98 2.09 5.59
CA LEU A 412 14.03 2.74 6.91
C LEU A 412 15.47 3.15 7.28
N ALA A 413 16.47 2.32 6.93
CA ALA A 413 17.88 2.65 7.08
C ALA A 413 18.28 3.84 6.20
N ALA A 414 17.87 3.85 4.93
CA ALA A 414 18.08 4.99 4.03
C ALA A 414 17.44 6.27 4.60
N GLY A 415 16.24 6.17 5.18
CA GLY A 415 15.59 7.30 5.86
C GLY A 415 16.41 7.85 7.03
N SER A 416 17.06 6.97 7.79
CA SER A 416 17.90 7.38 8.92
C SER A 416 19.16 8.10 8.45
N VAL A 417 19.79 7.62 7.38
CA VAL A 417 20.96 8.26 6.75
C VAL A 417 20.60 9.63 6.18
N ILE A 418 19.48 9.74 5.46
CA ILE A 418 19.02 11.02 4.87
C ILE A 418 18.76 12.06 5.97
N ILE A 419 18.18 11.67 7.10
CA ILE A 419 17.97 12.60 8.23
C ILE A 419 19.32 13.02 8.84
N ALA A 420 20.24 12.07 9.06
CA ALA A 420 21.56 12.36 9.64
C ALA A 420 22.40 13.32 8.79
N LEU A 421 22.16 13.34 7.47
CA LEU A 421 22.86 14.16 6.50
C LEU A 421 22.04 15.40 6.08
N HIS A 422 21.17 15.91 6.95
CA HIS A 422 20.40 17.14 6.70
C HIS A 422 19.60 17.12 5.39
N HIS A 423 18.95 15.99 5.08
CA HIS A 423 18.12 15.77 3.90
C HIS A 423 18.87 15.55 2.57
N GLU A 424 20.19 15.37 2.60
CA GLU A 424 20.97 14.95 1.44
C GLU A 424 20.65 13.50 1.00
N GLN A 425 20.56 13.28 -0.31
CA GLN A 425 20.14 12.00 -0.89
C GLN A 425 21.08 11.47 -2.00
N ASP A 426 22.13 12.22 -2.35
CA ASP A 426 23.14 11.80 -3.34
C ASP A 426 24.29 11.01 -2.63
N PRO A 427 24.46 9.71 -2.92
CA PRO A 427 25.46 8.86 -2.28
C PRO A 427 26.91 9.28 -2.55
N LEU A 428 27.20 10.01 -3.64
CA LEU A 428 28.53 10.50 -3.95
C LEU A 428 28.90 11.70 -3.08
N LEU A 429 27.94 12.60 -2.84
CA LEU A 429 28.09 13.70 -1.88
C LEU A 429 28.23 13.16 -0.45
N VAL A 430 27.51 12.09 -0.09
CA VAL A 430 27.64 11.44 1.23
C VAL A 430 29.04 10.89 1.49
N ARG A 431 29.78 10.41 0.48
CA ARG A 431 31.15 9.91 0.69
C ARG A 431 32.17 11.03 0.94
N LEU A 432 31.85 12.26 0.57
CA LEU A 432 32.71 13.43 0.69
C LEU A 432 32.48 14.21 1.99
N LEU A 433 31.36 13.95 2.67
CA LEU A 433 30.99 14.46 4.00
C LEU A 433 31.37 13.44 5.08
#